data_AF-A0A098BG45-F1
#
_entry.id   AF-A0A098BG45-F1
#
_cell.length_a   1.000
_cell.length_b   1.000
_cell.length_c   1.000
_cell.angle_alpha   90.00
_cell.angle_beta   90.00
_cell.angle_gamma   90.00
#
_symmetry.space_group_name_H-M   'P 1'
#
loop_
_entity.id
_entity.type
_entity.pdbx_description
1 polymer ?
#
loop_
_entity_poly.entity_id
_entity_poly.type
_entity_poly.pdbx_seq_one_letter_code
_entity_poly.pdbx_strand_id
1 'polypeptide(L)'
;MDVRVTPTLGAVGGRLQRGDVSGPVVDHDRRADDWRALLRSTPVALFTLGALLLILLIVSGIVAGQTVTSRQATHSRLLTSVEPLADAAQSLYSALSVADAAAATGFIAGGIEPEEVRERYTQAVGEASTQLVAAAGGIAADDRVGARLVADIAGRLTVYTGLVETARANNRVGNPVGAAYLGEASHLMQSELLPMAQELYERSSSAVTSTQRAAVQPPWTSIGMLLVTVVALTGVHVIVSRISRRTLNLGLLAAIASTGILLCWLLVAGLISSSATRNAVERGGEPLGVFTDSRILAQQARTAETLQLVRRDVTGEYDAMFDGSMDRLDELLTGSAAADVETQAEPAGRAAEARTAWLASHDRVQAALDRGDYPAAAILATGPGPDEAAAQFHAVDRALERGIDLARAELRGNEVRAADTLSALAPAAWVLTVLAGIGVVGGLAPRIREYL
;
A
#
# COMPACT_ATOMS: atom_id res chain seq x y z
N MET A 1 -91.50 53.69 -26.88
CA MET A 1 -90.04 53.44 -26.93
C MET A 1 -89.82 52.37 -27.98
N ASP A 2 -90.11 52.61 -29.26
CA ASP A 2 -89.48 53.58 -30.17
C ASP A 2 -87.98 53.36 -30.27
N VAL A 3 -87.32 53.33 -31.43
CA VAL A 3 -87.66 53.22 -32.85
C VAL A 3 -86.27 53.06 -33.50
N ARG A 4 -86.25 52.39 -34.65
CA ARG A 4 -85.10 52.20 -35.55
C ARG A 4 -84.25 53.46 -35.76
N VAL A 5 -82.96 53.27 -36.01
CA VAL A 5 -82.20 54.04 -37.03
C VAL A 5 -81.27 53.09 -37.80
N THR A 6 -81.67 52.76 -39.03
CA THR A 6 -80.84 52.45 -40.22
C THR A 6 -80.50 53.77 -40.95
N PRO A 7 -79.74 53.85 -42.09
CA PRO A 7 -78.80 52.94 -42.79
C PRO A 7 -77.52 53.69 -43.28
N THR A 8 -76.62 53.07 -44.07
CA THR A 8 -76.26 53.51 -45.45
C THR A 8 -75.06 52.75 -46.05
N LEU A 9 -75.15 52.59 -47.38
CA LEU A 9 -74.25 51.93 -48.32
C LEU A 9 -72.96 52.73 -48.60
N GLY A 10 -71.91 52.03 -49.03
CA GLY A 10 -70.77 52.66 -49.72
C GLY A 10 -69.69 51.65 -50.13
N ALA A 11 -69.73 51.22 -51.39
CA ALA A 11 -68.63 50.50 -52.02
C ALA A 11 -67.54 51.48 -52.45
N VAL A 12 -66.28 51.30 -52.01
CA VAL A 12 -65.07 51.84 -52.66
C VAL A 12 -63.91 50.89 -52.40
N GLY A 13 -63.20 50.53 -53.47
CA GLY A 13 -62.11 49.55 -53.46
C GLY A 13 -60.85 49.98 -52.73
N GLY A 14 -60.16 48.99 -52.17
CA GLY A 14 -58.80 49.10 -51.64
C GLY A 14 -58.04 47.82 -51.97
N ARG A 15 -57.22 47.89 -53.02
CA ARG A 15 -56.14 46.93 -53.27
C ARG A 15 -55.20 47.01 -52.06
N LEU A 16 -54.87 45.92 -51.36
CA LEU A 16 -53.62 45.70 -50.61
C LEU A 16 -53.61 44.30 -49.96
N GLN A 17 -52.77 43.42 -50.52
CA GLN A 17 -51.81 42.53 -49.85
C GLN A 17 -52.24 41.81 -48.56
N ARG A 18 -52.59 40.51 -48.67
CA ARG A 18 -52.69 39.60 -47.52
C ARG A 18 -51.49 38.64 -47.55
N GLY A 19 -50.60 38.83 -46.58
CA GLY A 19 -49.44 37.97 -46.32
C GLY A 19 -49.88 36.62 -45.79
N ASP A 20 -49.22 35.59 -46.30
CA ASP A 20 -49.32 34.21 -45.84
C ASP A 20 -48.36 34.04 -44.64
N VAL A 21 -48.90 33.76 -43.46
CA VAL A 21 -48.12 33.51 -42.25
C VAL A 21 -47.93 32.00 -42.14
N SER A 22 -46.85 31.51 -42.74
CA SER A 22 -46.30 30.18 -42.48
C SER A 22 -45.28 30.27 -41.34
N GLY A 23 -45.56 29.61 -40.22
CA GLY A 23 -44.63 29.50 -39.09
C GLY A 23 -43.35 28.73 -39.44
N PRO A 24 -42.26 28.90 -38.66
CA PRO A 24 -40.98 28.27 -38.97
C PRO A 24 -41.05 26.77 -38.65
N VAL A 25 -41.11 25.95 -39.70
CA VAL A 25 -40.79 24.52 -39.61
C VAL A 25 -39.29 24.43 -39.34
N VAL A 26 -38.92 24.03 -38.12
CA VAL A 26 -37.52 23.71 -37.77
C VAL A 26 -37.15 22.44 -38.51
N ASP A 27 -36.44 22.64 -39.61
CA ASP A 27 -35.97 21.61 -40.52
C ASP A 27 -34.76 20.88 -39.92
N HIS A 28 -35.01 19.74 -39.28
CA HIS A 28 -33.95 18.86 -38.77
C HIS A 28 -33.23 18.09 -39.89
N ASP A 29 -33.85 17.96 -41.07
CA ASP A 29 -33.30 17.18 -42.18
C ASP A 29 -32.31 18.01 -43.01
N ARG A 30 -32.53 19.31 -43.18
CA ARG A 30 -31.55 20.21 -43.84
C ARG A 30 -30.20 20.26 -43.14
N ARG A 31 -30.15 20.19 -41.81
CA ARG A 31 -28.87 20.19 -41.08
C ARG A 31 -28.07 18.91 -41.33
N ALA A 32 -28.72 17.75 -41.39
CA ALA A 32 -28.05 16.47 -41.62
C ALA A 32 -27.53 16.34 -43.07
N ASP A 33 -28.27 16.89 -44.04
CA ASP A 33 -27.88 16.87 -45.44
C ASP A 33 -26.82 17.94 -45.78
N ASP A 34 -26.77 19.07 -45.07
CA ASP A 34 -25.67 20.04 -45.16
C ASP A 34 -24.32 19.46 -44.71
N TRP A 35 -24.30 18.63 -43.65
CA TRP A 35 -23.07 17.95 -43.22
C TRP A 35 -22.54 16.97 -44.29
N ARG A 36 -23.45 16.26 -44.95
CA ARG A 36 -23.10 15.31 -46.04
C ARG A 36 -22.67 16.03 -47.32
N ALA A 37 -23.21 17.21 -47.60
CA ALA A 37 -22.81 18.05 -48.72
C ALA A 37 -21.43 18.72 -48.50
N LEU A 38 -21.14 19.18 -47.28
CA LEU A 38 -19.82 19.71 -46.91
C LEU A 38 -18.72 18.64 -46.99
N LEU A 39 -19.05 17.39 -46.64
CA LEU A 39 -18.15 16.23 -46.76
C LEU A 39 -17.83 15.82 -48.22
N ARG A 40 -18.55 16.34 -49.23
CA ARG A 40 -18.22 16.11 -50.65
C ARG A 40 -17.17 17.07 -51.19
N SER A 41 -16.83 18.13 -50.47
CA SER A 41 -15.66 18.96 -50.80
C SER A 41 -14.42 18.34 -50.16
N THR A 42 -13.57 17.73 -50.99
CA THR A 42 -12.28 17.11 -50.61
C THR A 42 -11.43 17.94 -49.62
N PRO A 43 -11.43 19.30 -49.67
CA PRO A 43 -10.69 20.13 -48.72
C PRO A 43 -11.30 20.18 -47.30
N VAL A 44 -12.62 20.33 -47.15
CA VAL A 44 -13.28 20.46 -45.83
C VAL A 44 -13.27 19.12 -45.08
N ALA A 45 -13.39 18.00 -45.82
CA ALA A 45 -13.27 16.66 -45.25
C ALA A 45 -11.86 16.39 -44.68
N LEU A 46 -10.79 16.87 -45.32
CA LEU A 46 -9.41 16.73 -44.82
C LEU A 46 -9.15 17.60 -43.58
N PHE A 47 -9.71 18.80 -43.54
CA PHE A 47 -9.63 19.70 -42.38
C PHE A 47 -10.32 19.12 -41.14
N THR A 48 -11.55 18.64 -41.30
CA THR A 48 -12.35 18.05 -40.21
C THR A 48 -11.70 16.78 -39.66
N LEU A 49 -11.18 15.92 -40.55
CA LEU A 49 -10.45 14.70 -40.17
C LEU A 49 -9.12 15.01 -39.45
N GLY A 50 -8.39 16.03 -39.91
CA GLY A 50 -7.17 16.50 -39.24
C GLY A 50 -7.43 17.08 -37.85
N ALA A 51 -8.47 17.90 -37.71
CA ALA A 51 -8.89 18.46 -36.42
C ALA A 51 -9.33 17.35 -35.44
N LEU A 52 -10.09 16.37 -35.91
CA LEU A 52 -10.51 15.22 -35.11
C LEU A 52 -9.31 14.40 -34.61
N LEU A 53 -8.34 14.12 -35.48
CA LEU A 53 -7.11 13.44 -35.10
C LEU A 53 -6.32 14.21 -34.05
N LEU A 54 -6.23 15.53 -34.19
CA LEU A 54 -5.48 16.38 -33.25
C LEU A 54 -6.15 16.39 -31.87
N ILE A 55 -7.48 16.47 -31.82
CA ILE A 55 -8.26 16.35 -30.58
C ILE A 55 -8.03 14.97 -29.95
N LEU A 56 -8.11 13.90 -30.73
CA LEU A 56 -7.90 12.54 -30.25
C LEU A 56 -6.48 12.36 -29.67
N LEU A 57 -5.48 12.96 -30.29
CA LEU A 57 -4.08 12.95 -29.84
C LEU A 57 -3.90 13.71 -28.52
N ILE A 58 -4.52 14.88 -28.39
CA ILE A 58 -4.48 15.68 -27.16
C ILE A 58 -5.16 14.92 -26.01
N VAL A 59 -6.35 14.37 -26.24
CA VAL A 59 -7.08 13.62 -25.21
C VAL A 59 -6.30 12.36 -24.80
N SER A 60 -5.78 11.59 -25.77
CA SER A 60 -4.91 10.44 -25.49
C SER A 60 -3.65 10.83 -24.71
N GLY A 61 -3.01 11.95 -25.06
CA GLY A 61 -1.85 12.48 -24.35
C GLY A 61 -2.16 12.87 -22.91
N ILE A 62 -3.29 13.54 -22.67
CA ILE A 62 -3.74 13.92 -21.32
C ILE A 62 -4.05 12.67 -20.48
N VAL A 63 -4.79 11.71 -21.04
CA VAL A 63 -5.14 10.46 -20.34
C VAL A 63 -3.88 9.64 -20.03
N ALA A 64 -2.97 9.50 -20.98
CA ALA A 64 -1.68 8.83 -20.76
C ALA A 64 -0.84 9.57 -19.71
N GLY A 65 -0.75 10.91 -19.79
CA GLY A 65 -0.04 11.75 -18.82
C GLY A 65 -0.59 11.60 -17.41
N GLN A 66 -1.91 11.71 -17.24
CA GLN A 66 -2.57 11.50 -15.95
C GLN A 66 -2.32 10.10 -15.39
N THR A 67 -2.37 9.07 -16.24
CA THR A 67 -2.09 7.69 -15.81
C THR A 67 -0.66 7.55 -15.25
N VAL A 68 0.31 8.19 -15.90
CA VAL A 68 1.72 8.18 -15.45
C VAL A 68 1.89 8.99 -14.16
N THR A 69 1.31 10.19 -14.07
CA THR A 69 1.40 11.06 -12.88
C THR A 69 0.68 10.46 -11.66
N SER A 70 -0.51 9.88 -11.84
CA SER A 70 -1.23 9.18 -10.77
C SER A 70 -0.41 7.99 -10.24
N ARG A 71 0.28 7.26 -11.12
CA ARG A 71 1.18 6.18 -10.70
C ARG A 71 2.39 6.68 -9.89
N GLN A 72 3.02 7.78 -10.30
CA GLN A 72 4.12 8.40 -9.53
C GLN A 72 3.66 8.88 -8.15
N ALA A 73 2.46 9.48 -8.06
CA ALA A 73 1.90 9.96 -6.80
C ALA A 73 1.58 8.82 -5.81
N THR A 74 1.01 7.71 -6.30
CA THR A 74 0.74 6.53 -5.46
C THR A 74 2.05 5.89 -4.98
N HIS A 75 3.07 5.81 -5.84
CA HIS A 75 4.38 5.26 -5.50
C HIS A 75 5.13 6.10 -4.45
N SER A 76 5.09 7.42 -4.60
CA SER A 76 5.63 8.34 -3.59
C SER A 76 4.97 8.13 -2.24
N ARG A 77 3.63 8.02 -2.17
CA ARG A 77 2.93 7.83 -0.88
C ARG A 77 3.27 6.51 -0.21
N LEU A 78 3.41 5.42 -0.97
CA LEU A 78 3.81 4.11 -0.43
C LEU A 78 5.18 4.23 0.28
N LEU A 79 6.16 4.84 -0.38
CA LEU A 79 7.53 4.96 0.12
C LEU A 79 7.70 6.04 1.20
N THR A 80 6.93 7.12 1.18
CA THR A 80 7.12 8.24 2.11
C THR A 80 6.21 8.19 3.34
N SER A 81 5.16 7.38 3.34
CA SER A 81 4.11 7.51 4.37
C SER A 81 3.58 6.17 4.84
N VAL A 82 3.26 5.23 3.95
CA VAL A 82 2.55 4.01 4.32
C VAL A 82 3.50 2.90 4.79
N GLU A 83 4.64 2.70 4.11
CA GLU A 83 5.66 1.73 4.53
C GLU A 83 6.34 2.11 5.86
N PRO A 84 6.76 3.38 6.09
CA PRO A 84 7.37 3.76 7.37
C PRO A 84 6.41 3.68 8.56
N LEU A 85 5.11 3.90 8.34
CA LEU A 85 4.10 3.74 9.39
C LEU A 85 3.94 2.28 9.83
N ALA A 86 3.86 1.35 8.87
CA ALA A 86 3.78 -0.07 9.18
C ALA A 86 5.04 -0.58 9.88
N ASP A 87 6.21 -0.09 9.47
CA ASP A 87 7.49 -0.38 10.14
C ASP A 87 7.52 0.15 11.57
N ALA A 88 7.11 1.40 11.77
CA ALA A 88 7.04 2.00 13.10
C ALA A 88 6.05 1.24 14.01
N ALA A 89 4.88 0.85 13.51
CA ALA A 89 3.90 0.09 14.27
C ALA A 89 4.43 -1.30 14.68
N GLN A 90 5.13 -2.00 13.77
CA GLN A 90 5.72 -3.30 14.08
C GLN A 90 6.89 -3.19 15.06
N SER A 91 7.77 -2.22 14.83
CA SER A 91 8.92 -1.96 15.71
C SER A 91 8.45 -1.53 17.10
N LEU A 92 7.34 -0.77 17.18
CA LEU A 92 6.67 -0.44 18.44
C LEU A 92 6.19 -1.69 19.17
N TYR A 93 5.46 -2.60 18.51
CA TYR A 93 5.03 -3.86 19.11
C TYR A 93 6.22 -4.65 19.68
N SER A 94 7.26 -4.80 18.86
CA SER A 94 8.47 -5.54 19.24
C SER A 94 9.15 -4.91 20.45
N ALA A 95 9.38 -3.60 20.42
CA ALA A 95 10.01 -2.88 21.52
C ALA A 95 9.20 -2.95 22.82
N LEU A 96 7.87 -2.90 22.74
CA LEU A 96 6.98 -3.08 23.88
C LEU A 96 7.10 -4.48 24.49
N SER A 97 7.11 -5.53 23.66
CA SER A 97 7.27 -6.91 24.14
C SER A 97 8.66 -7.15 24.75
N VAL A 98 9.73 -6.65 24.11
CA VAL A 98 11.09 -6.74 24.66
C VAL A 98 11.19 -6.03 26.01
N ALA A 99 10.51 -4.88 26.17
CA ALA A 99 10.48 -4.17 27.44
C ALA A 99 9.79 -5.01 28.54
N ASP A 100 8.67 -5.67 28.27
CA ASP A 100 7.97 -6.52 29.26
C ASP A 100 8.77 -7.76 29.64
N ALA A 101 9.34 -8.44 28.65
CA ALA A 101 10.22 -9.59 28.88
C ALA A 101 11.47 -9.21 29.69
N ALA A 102 12.10 -8.06 29.39
CA ALA A 102 13.27 -7.58 30.13
C ALA A 102 12.92 -7.18 31.56
N ALA A 103 11.78 -6.49 31.77
CA ALA A 103 11.30 -6.13 33.10
C ALA A 103 11.05 -7.37 33.97
N ALA A 104 10.39 -8.38 33.41
CA ALA A 104 10.11 -9.63 34.11
C ALA A 104 11.37 -10.47 34.38
N THR A 105 12.29 -10.53 33.41
CA THR A 105 13.62 -11.18 33.58
C THR A 105 14.41 -10.52 34.72
N GLY A 106 14.47 -9.19 34.74
CA GLY A 106 15.17 -8.43 35.76
C GLY A 106 14.54 -8.60 37.16
N PHE A 107 13.24 -8.84 37.20
CA PHE A 107 12.54 -9.15 38.45
C PHE A 107 12.85 -10.54 38.97
N ILE A 108 12.81 -11.56 38.10
CA ILE A 108 13.10 -12.97 38.46
C ILE A 108 14.53 -13.13 39.01
N ALA A 109 15.50 -12.40 38.46
CA ALA A 109 16.89 -12.44 38.91
C ALA A 109 17.03 -12.10 40.42
N GLY A 110 16.11 -11.31 40.97
CA GLY A 110 16.06 -10.95 42.39
C GLY A 110 17.13 -9.94 42.82
N GLY A 111 16.86 -9.17 43.87
CA GLY A 111 17.83 -8.24 44.45
C GLY A 111 18.26 -7.12 43.49
N ILE A 112 19.54 -7.08 43.12
CA ILE A 112 20.09 -6.11 42.15
C ILE A 112 20.04 -6.74 40.76
N GLU A 113 19.17 -6.17 39.91
CA GLU A 113 19.04 -6.52 38.50
C GLU A 113 20.40 -6.43 37.76
N PRO A 114 20.76 -7.44 36.94
CA PRO A 114 21.93 -7.37 36.08
C PRO A 114 21.90 -6.15 35.16
N GLU A 115 23.05 -5.49 34.99
CA GLU A 115 23.16 -4.25 34.18
C GLU A 115 22.66 -4.45 32.75
N GLU A 116 23.02 -5.57 32.11
CA GLU A 116 22.60 -5.89 30.73
C GLU A 116 21.07 -5.96 30.58
N VAL A 117 20.37 -6.54 31.56
CA VAL A 117 18.90 -6.65 31.54
C VAL A 117 18.26 -5.27 31.71
N ARG A 118 18.85 -4.44 32.57
CA ARG A 118 18.40 -3.05 32.78
C ARG A 118 18.61 -2.19 31.54
N GLU A 119 19.76 -2.29 30.90
CA GLU A 119 20.04 -1.60 29.63
C GLU A 119 19.05 -2.02 28.55
N ARG A 120 18.80 -3.33 28.40
CA ARG A 120 17.83 -3.87 27.44
C ARG A 120 16.42 -3.32 27.66
N TYR A 121 15.94 -3.28 28.90
CA TYR A 121 14.64 -2.67 29.24
C TYR A 121 14.60 -1.19 28.85
N THR A 122 15.62 -0.43 29.22
CA THR A 122 15.66 1.03 28.99
C THR A 122 15.74 1.35 27.51
N GLN A 123 16.54 0.59 26.76
CA GLN A 123 16.64 0.70 25.31
C GLN A 123 15.29 0.40 24.64
N ALA A 124 14.62 -0.68 25.04
CA ALA A 124 13.33 -1.07 24.48
C ALA A 124 12.24 -0.02 24.73
N VAL A 125 12.17 0.55 25.93
CA VAL A 125 11.23 1.66 26.23
C VAL A 125 11.56 2.92 25.39
N GLY A 126 12.85 3.22 25.21
CA GLY A 126 13.30 4.33 24.37
C GLY A 126 12.97 4.14 22.89
N GLU A 127 13.14 2.92 22.39
CA GLU A 127 12.80 2.52 21.04
C GLU A 127 11.28 2.58 20.83
N ALA A 128 10.47 2.01 21.72
CA ALA A 128 9.01 2.11 21.68
C ALA A 128 8.55 3.57 21.62
N SER A 129 9.17 4.46 22.41
CA SER A 129 8.86 5.89 22.40
C SER A 129 9.21 6.55 21.06
N THR A 130 10.33 6.18 20.46
CA THR A 130 10.75 6.70 19.15
C THR A 130 9.82 6.21 18.04
N GLN A 131 9.44 4.93 18.07
CA GLN A 131 8.53 4.35 17.10
C GLN A 131 7.10 4.90 17.24
N LEU A 132 6.64 5.25 18.44
CA LEU A 132 5.39 6.00 18.64
C LEU A 132 5.40 7.35 17.94
N VAL A 133 6.52 8.09 18.03
CA VAL A 133 6.66 9.39 17.35
C VAL A 133 6.69 9.21 15.83
N ALA A 134 7.40 8.21 15.33
CA ALA A 134 7.44 7.88 13.91
C ALA A 134 6.04 7.49 13.39
N ALA A 135 5.32 6.66 14.12
CA ALA A 135 3.94 6.28 13.80
C ALA A 135 3.00 7.49 13.83
N ALA A 136 3.11 8.37 14.83
CA ALA A 136 2.34 9.61 14.91
C ALA A 136 2.52 10.49 13.66
N GLY A 137 3.75 10.58 13.15
CA GLY A 137 4.06 11.35 11.93
C GLY A 137 3.59 10.70 10.62
N GLY A 138 3.39 9.37 10.62
CA GLY A 138 2.92 8.60 9.46
C GLY A 138 1.40 8.52 9.34
N ILE A 139 0.64 8.81 10.40
CA ILE A 139 -0.83 8.75 10.41
C ILE A 139 -1.43 9.82 9.50
N ALA A 140 -2.36 9.42 8.64
CA ALA A 140 -3.09 10.32 7.76
C ALA A 140 -3.99 11.28 8.58
N ALA A 141 -4.16 12.53 8.11
CA ALA A 141 -4.90 13.55 8.84
C ALA A 141 -6.38 13.21 9.11
N ASP A 142 -6.98 12.34 8.30
CA ASP A 142 -8.34 11.83 8.44
C ASP A 142 -8.44 10.54 9.26
N ASP A 143 -7.32 9.87 9.56
CA ASP A 143 -7.28 8.66 10.39
C ASP A 143 -7.35 8.98 11.89
N ARG A 144 -8.58 9.23 12.33
CA ARG A 144 -8.89 9.49 13.74
C ARG A 144 -8.71 8.28 14.65
N VAL A 145 -8.61 7.06 14.10
CA VAL A 145 -8.47 5.85 14.93
C VAL A 145 -6.99 5.58 15.18
N GLY A 146 -6.14 5.62 14.15
CA GLY A 146 -4.69 5.54 14.31
C GLY A 146 -4.17 6.61 15.27
N ALA A 147 -4.65 7.86 15.14
CA ALA A 147 -4.28 8.94 16.05
C ALA A 147 -4.67 8.67 17.52
N ARG A 148 -5.81 8.00 17.75
CA ARG A 148 -6.24 7.60 19.09
C ARG A 148 -5.39 6.46 19.64
N LEU A 149 -5.12 5.42 18.84
CA LEU A 149 -4.26 4.31 19.24
C LEU A 149 -2.88 4.80 19.69
N VAL A 150 -2.22 5.66 18.91
CA VAL A 150 -0.90 6.20 19.28
C VAL A 150 -0.95 7.03 20.58
N ALA A 151 -1.99 7.85 20.76
CA ALA A 151 -2.15 8.63 21.98
C ALA A 151 -2.39 7.74 23.21
N ASP A 152 -3.25 6.72 23.08
CA ASP A 152 -3.59 5.79 24.16
C ASP A 152 -2.38 4.92 24.54
N ILE A 153 -1.62 4.42 23.55
CA ILE A 153 -0.38 3.67 23.78
C ILE A 153 0.64 4.56 24.52
N ALA A 154 0.84 5.81 24.10
CA ALA A 154 1.78 6.73 24.76
C ALA A 154 1.40 7.00 26.23
N GLY A 155 0.11 7.22 26.50
CA GLY A 155 -0.40 7.40 27.86
C GLY A 155 -0.18 6.16 28.73
N ARG A 156 -0.50 4.98 28.21
CA ARG A 156 -0.39 3.70 28.94
C ARG A 156 1.04 3.22 29.12
N LEU A 157 1.93 3.52 28.17
CA LEU A 157 3.37 3.25 28.30
C LEU A 157 3.96 3.99 29.50
N THR A 158 3.48 5.21 29.78
CA THR A 158 3.88 5.97 30.96
C THR A 158 3.40 5.29 32.26
N VAL A 159 2.18 4.76 32.29
CA VAL A 159 1.66 4.01 33.44
C VAL A 159 2.45 2.71 33.65
N TYR A 160 2.67 1.96 32.56
CA TYR A 160 3.46 0.72 32.56
C TYR A 160 4.85 0.94 33.15
N THR A 161 5.60 1.93 32.64
CA THR A 161 6.95 2.22 33.14
C THR A 161 6.94 2.59 34.63
N GLY A 162 5.93 3.33 35.10
CA GLY A 162 5.74 3.62 36.52
C GLY A 162 5.50 2.38 37.39
N LEU A 163 4.69 1.43 36.92
CA LEU A 163 4.44 0.15 37.61
C LEU A 163 5.71 -0.70 37.67
N VAL A 164 6.47 -0.80 36.58
CA VAL A 164 7.73 -1.55 36.53
C VAL A 164 8.77 -0.98 37.50
N GLU A 165 8.95 0.34 37.54
CA GLU A 165 9.89 0.93 38.51
C GLU A 165 9.43 0.73 39.96
N THR A 166 8.12 0.76 40.22
CA THR A 166 7.56 0.46 41.56
C THR A 166 7.80 -1.00 41.95
N ALA A 167 7.56 -1.93 41.03
CA ALA A 167 7.84 -3.34 41.22
C ALA A 167 9.32 -3.59 41.55
N ARG A 168 10.19 -2.94 40.78
CA ARG A 168 11.64 -3.07 40.93
C ARG A 168 12.17 -2.49 42.23
N ALA A 169 11.67 -1.33 42.67
CA ALA A 169 12.03 -0.74 43.95
C ALA A 169 11.67 -1.69 45.11
N ASN A 170 10.51 -2.34 45.04
CA ASN A 170 10.09 -3.34 46.02
C ASN A 170 10.92 -4.63 45.94
N ASN A 171 11.28 -5.09 44.73
CA ASN A 171 12.13 -6.27 44.53
C ASN A 171 13.51 -6.10 45.17
N ARG A 172 14.11 -4.90 45.05
CA ARG A 172 15.43 -4.59 45.64
C ARG A 172 15.48 -4.73 47.16
N VAL A 173 14.36 -4.49 47.84
CA VAL A 173 14.23 -4.61 49.31
C VAL A 173 13.54 -5.92 49.74
N GLY A 174 13.29 -6.84 48.80
CA GLY A 174 12.67 -8.13 49.06
C GLY A 174 11.19 -8.06 49.47
N ASN A 175 10.50 -6.96 49.15
CA ASN A 175 9.09 -6.80 49.49
C ASN A 175 8.20 -7.59 48.49
N PRO A 176 7.39 -8.57 48.94
CA PRO A 176 6.61 -9.43 48.05
C PRO A 176 5.57 -8.67 47.20
N VAL A 177 5.17 -7.45 47.60
CA VAL A 177 4.26 -6.61 46.80
C VAL A 177 4.83 -6.25 45.42
N GLY A 178 6.15 -6.33 45.25
CA GLY A 178 6.80 -6.08 43.96
C GLY A 178 6.26 -6.99 42.84
N ALA A 179 5.95 -8.24 43.16
CA ALA A 179 5.43 -9.19 42.18
C ALA A 179 4.01 -8.81 41.70
N ALA A 180 3.20 -8.22 42.59
CA ALA A 180 1.87 -7.73 42.22
C ALA A 180 1.94 -6.52 41.29
N TYR A 181 2.85 -5.57 41.55
CA TYR A 181 3.07 -4.43 40.66
C TYR A 181 3.59 -4.84 39.28
N LEU A 182 4.50 -5.81 39.22
CA LEU A 182 4.98 -6.33 37.95
C LEU A 182 3.87 -7.09 37.21
N GLY A 183 3.10 -7.92 37.91
CA GLY A 183 1.96 -8.62 37.33
C GLY A 183 0.94 -7.66 36.72
N GLU A 184 0.65 -6.54 37.39
CA GLU A 184 -0.22 -5.48 36.86
C GLU A 184 0.40 -4.78 35.64
N ALA A 185 1.71 -4.50 35.68
CA ALA A 185 2.41 -3.91 34.53
C ALA A 185 2.33 -4.81 33.30
N SER A 186 2.65 -6.10 33.45
CA SER A 186 2.60 -7.05 32.34
C SER A 186 1.17 -7.35 31.89
N HIS A 187 0.19 -7.31 32.80
CA HIS A 187 -1.22 -7.36 32.42
C HIS A 187 -1.58 -6.15 31.53
N LEU A 188 -1.27 -4.92 31.95
CA LEU A 188 -1.47 -3.72 31.12
C LEU A 188 -0.76 -3.82 29.76
N MET A 189 0.44 -4.41 29.72
CA MET A 189 1.16 -4.67 28.49
C MET A 189 0.37 -5.61 27.57
N GLN A 190 -0.05 -6.76 28.07
CA GLN A 190 -0.65 -7.82 27.26
C GLN A 190 -2.11 -7.60 26.92
N SER A 191 -2.91 -7.04 27.85
CA SER A 191 -4.33 -6.84 27.61
C SER A 191 -4.63 -5.56 26.85
N GLU A 192 -3.70 -4.59 26.83
CA GLU A 192 -3.96 -3.27 26.25
C GLU A 192 -2.87 -2.80 25.29
N LEU A 193 -1.60 -2.66 25.72
CA LEU A 193 -0.54 -2.07 24.89
C LEU A 193 -0.23 -2.90 23.63
N LEU A 194 0.02 -4.19 23.78
CA LEU A 194 0.33 -5.09 22.66
C LEU A 194 -0.86 -5.21 21.68
N PRO A 195 -2.12 -5.42 22.14
CA PRO A 195 -3.28 -5.42 21.25
C PRO A 195 -3.47 -4.11 20.48
N MET A 196 -3.27 -2.94 21.11
CA MET A 196 -3.36 -1.66 20.41
C MET A 196 -2.24 -1.48 19.38
N ALA A 197 -1.01 -1.90 19.71
CA ALA A 197 0.11 -1.86 18.78
C ALA A 197 -0.11 -2.82 17.58
N GLN A 198 -0.68 -4.00 17.85
CA GLN A 198 -1.09 -4.95 16.81
C GLN A 198 -2.19 -4.38 15.93
N GLU A 199 -3.23 -3.76 16.50
CA GLU A 199 -4.29 -3.12 15.71
C GLU A 199 -3.72 -1.99 14.84
N LEU A 200 -2.80 -1.19 15.38
CA LEU A 200 -2.12 -0.15 14.62
C LEU A 200 -1.32 -0.75 13.45
N TYR A 201 -0.63 -1.86 13.67
CA TYR A 201 0.09 -2.60 12.62
C TYR A 201 -0.85 -3.17 11.56
N GLU A 202 -1.90 -3.89 11.94
CA GLU A 202 -2.86 -4.50 11.01
C GLU A 202 -3.54 -3.46 10.11
N ARG A 203 -3.89 -2.30 10.69
CA ARG A 203 -4.45 -1.17 9.93
C ARG A 203 -3.45 -0.60 8.94
N SER A 204 -2.20 -0.41 9.37
CA SER A 204 -1.13 0.13 8.53
C SER A 204 -0.80 -0.85 7.39
N SER A 205 -0.72 -2.14 7.70
CA SER A 205 -0.52 -3.23 6.73
C SER A 205 -1.67 -3.30 5.70
N SER A 206 -2.93 -3.25 6.16
CA SER A 206 -4.10 -3.20 5.27
C SER A 206 -4.09 -1.96 4.36
N ALA A 207 -3.63 -0.81 4.86
CA ALA A 207 -3.43 0.38 4.06
C ALA A 207 -2.34 0.20 2.98
N VAL A 208 -1.24 -0.49 3.29
CA VAL A 208 -0.22 -0.88 2.29
C VAL A 208 -0.85 -1.77 1.21
N THR A 209 -1.50 -2.87 1.61
CA THR A 209 -2.05 -3.85 0.65
C THR A 209 -3.17 -3.28 -0.21
N SER A 210 -4.03 -2.41 0.34
CA SER A 210 -5.12 -1.77 -0.40
C SER A 210 -4.61 -0.70 -1.36
N THR A 211 -3.63 0.10 -0.95
CA THR A 211 -2.98 1.11 -1.80
C THR A 211 -2.22 0.44 -2.94
N GLN A 212 -1.51 -0.65 -2.66
CA GLN A 212 -0.90 -1.48 -3.69
C GLN A 212 -1.96 -2.07 -4.64
N ARG A 213 -3.03 -2.72 -4.14
CA ARG A 213 -4.11 -3.26 -5.00
C ARG A 213 -4.79 -2.20 -5.87
N ALA A 214 -4.99 -0.99 -5.37
CA ALA A 214 -5.58 0.11 -6.13
C ALA A 214 -4.62 0.65 -7.23
N ALA A 215 -3.31 0.62 -6.99
CA ALA A 215 -2.30 0.96 -7.99
C ALA A 215 -2.17 -0.06 -9.14
N VAL A 216 -2.75 -1.26 -8.96
CA VAL A 216 -2.49 -2.47 -9.76
C VAL A 216 -3.48 -2.70 -10.90
N GLN A 217 -4.59 -1.96 -10.98
CA GLN A 217 -5.49 -2.12 -12.14
C GLN A 217 -4.78 -1.67 -13.44
N PRO A 218 -4.70 -2.53 -14.48
CA PRO A 218 -4.16 -2.13 -15.77
C PRO A 218 -4.98 -0.93 -16.28
N PRO A 219 -4.35 0.14 -16.80
CA PRO A 219 -5.06 1.30 -17.30
C PRO A 219 -5.70 0.98 -18.64
N TRP A 220 -6.71 0.11 -18.63
CA TRP A 220 -7.43 -0.38 -19.81
C TRP A 220 -8.02 0.78 -20.61
N THR A 221 -8.45 1.85 -19.93
CA THR A 221 -8.93 3.09 -20.54
C THR A 221 -7.84 3.75 -21.38
N SER A 222 -6.63 3.91 -20.84
CA SER A 222 -5.49 4.54 -21.53
C SER A 222 -4.96 3.68 -22.68
N ILE A 223 -4.88 2.36 -22.49
CA ILE A 223 -4.49 1.40 -23.54
C ILE A 223 -5.52 1.42 -24.69
N GLY A 224 -6.81 1.36 -24.35
CA GLY A 224 -7.90 1.41 -25.32
C GLY A 224 -7.90 2.71 -26.12
N MET A 225 -7.71 3.86 -25.46
CA MET A 225 -7.68 5.17 -26.11
C MET A 225 -6.52 5.32 -27.09
N LEU A 226 -5.32 4.87 -26.71
CA LEU A 226 -4.15 4.87 -27.58
C LEU A 226 -4.30 3.91 -28.76
N LEU A 227 -4.87 2.73 -28.54
CA LEU A 227 -5.17 1.79 -29.61
C LEU A 227 -6.13 2.40 -30.64
N VAL A 228 -7.22 3.04 -30.18
CA VAL A 228 -8.15 3.77 -31.04
C VAL A 228 -7.43 4.88 -31.82
N THR A 229 -6.50 5.59 -31.17
CA THR A 229 -5.72 6.66 -31.80
C THR A 229 -4.80 6.13 -32.91
N VAL A 230 -4.11 5.02 -32.69
CA VAL A 230 -3.26 4.37 -33.71
C VAL A 230 -4.10 3.87 -34.89
N VAL A 231 -5.26 3.26 -34.63
CA VAL A 231 -6.19 2.79 -35.67
C VAL A 231 -6.72 3.97 -36.49
N ALA A 232 -7.11 5.06 -35.84
CA ALA A 232 -7.57 6.27 -36.52
C ALA A 232 -6.47 6.89 -37.40
N LEU A 233 -5.25 7.07 -36.88
CA LEU A 233 -4.11 7.58 -37.65
C LEU A 233 -3.80 6.71 -38.87
N THR A 234 -3.84 5.39 -38.71
CA THR A 234 -3.60 4.43 -39.80
C THR A 234 -4.72 4.50 -40.84
N GLY A 235 -5.98 4.59 -40.42
CA GLY A 235 -7.12 4.75 -41.32
C GLY A 235 -7.02 6.04 -42.15
N VAL A 236 -6.68 7.15 -41.51
CA VAL A 236 -6.46 8.43 -42.20
C VAL A 236 -5.30 8.35 -43.18
N HIS A 237 -4.18 7.71 -42.79
CA HIS A 237 -3.04 7.49 -43.69
C HIS A 237 -3.46 6.72 -44.96
N VAL A 238 -4.25 5.66 -44.82
CA VAL A 238 -4.75 4.85 -45.95
C VAL A 238 -5.70 5.63 -46.85
N ILE A 239 -6.62 6.43 -46.29
CA ILE A 239 -7.53 7.27 -47.08
C ILE A 239 -6.73 8.31 -47.88
N VAL A 240 -5.80 8.98 -47.22
CA VAL A 240 -4.95 10.04 -47.78
C VAL A 240 -4.00 9.48 -48.85
N SER A 241 -3.47 8.26 -48.69
CA SER A 241 -2.62 7.60 -49.69
C SER A 241 -3.42 7.17 -50.92
N ARG A 242 -4.63 6.62 -50.73
CA ARG A 242 -5.54 6.23 -51.84
C ARG A 242 -5.98 7.42 -52.67
N ILE A 243 -6.32 8.56 -52.04
CA ILE A 243 -6.79 9.76 -52.75
C ILE A 243 -5.65 10.42 -53.55
N SER A 244 -4.42 10.41 -53.01
CA SER A 244 -3.30 11.18 -53.59
C SER A 244 -2.34 10.42 -54.50
N ARG A 245 -2.45 9.10 -54.61
CA ARG A 245 -1.53 8.22 -55.37
C ARG A 245 -0.03 8.35 -55.01
N ARG A 246 0.34 9.11 -53.96
CA ARG A 246 1.69 9.15 -53.38
C ARG A 246 1.74 8.22 -52.17
N THR A 247 2.78 7.40 -52.11
CA THR A 247 2.80 6.20 -51.26
C THR A 247 3.16 6.46 -49.80
N LEU A 248 3.82 7.56 -49.44
CA LEU A 248 4.30 7.77 -48.06
C LEU A 248 4.16 9.23 -47.59
N ASN A 249 3.25 9.48 -46.65
CA ASN A 249 3.19 10.73 -45.90
C ASN A 249 4.07 10.61 -44.64
N LEU A 250 5.30 11.14 -44.71
CA LEU A 250 6.29 11.09 -43.63
C LEU A 250 5.78 11.66 -42.30
N GLY A 251 4.93 12.70 -42.34
CA GLY A 251 4.37 13.31 -41.12
C GLY A 251 3.38 12.38 -40.39
N LEU A 252 2.48 11.73 -41.14
CA LEU A 252 1.55 10.75 -40.56
C LEU A 252 2.27 9.48 -40.09
N LEU A 253 3.30 9.05 -40.81
CA LEU A 253 4.13 7.91 -40.38
C LEU A 253 4.88 8.21 -39.08
N ALA A 254 5.41 9.43 -38.94
CA ALA A 254 6.02 9.87 -37.68
C ALA A 254 4.98 9.90 -36.54
N ALA A 255 3.75 10.35 -36.79
CA ALA A 255 2.69 10.32 -35.79
C ALA A 255 2.27 8.90 -35.38
N ILE A 256 2.14 7.98 -36.34
CA ILE A 256 1.85 6.56 -36.08
C ILE A 256 2.99 5.91 -35.29
N ALA A 257 4.25 6.16 -35.69
CA ALA A 257 5.41 5.62 -35.00
C ALA A 257 5.50 6.12 -33.56
N SER A 258 5.38 7.43 -33.33
CA SER A 258 5.43 8.00 -31.98
C SER A 258 4.31 7.48 -31.08
N THR A 259 3.08 7.40 -31.60
CA THR A 259 1.92 6.89 -30.84
C THR A 259 2.03 5.37 -30.61
N GLY A 260 2.56 4.63 -31.58
CA GLY A 260 2.81 3.20 -31.47
C GLY A 260 3.93 2.85 -30.47
N ILE A 261 5.00 3.65 -30.45
CA ILE A 261 6.06 3.56 -29.42
C ILE A 261 5.45 3.80 -28.04
N LEU A 262 4.63 4.86 -27.89
CA LEU A 262 3.96 5.16 -26.63
C LEU A 262 3.05 4.01 -26.16
N LEU A 263 2.27 3.42 -27.07
CA LEU A 263 1.40 2.27 -26.79
C LEU A 263 2.20 1.01 -26.41
N CYS A 264 3.22 0.67 -27.21
CA CYS A 264 4.12 -0.46 -26.95
C CYS A 264 4.79 -0.30 -25.58
N TRP A 265 5.25 0.92 -25.27
CA TRP A 265 5.88 1.23 -24.00
C TRP A 265 4.91 1.10 -22.82
N LEU A 266 3.67 1.57 -22.94
CA LEU A 266 2.63 1.38 -21.92
C LEU A 266 2.28 -0.09 -21.71
N LEU A 267 2.28 -0.90 -22.77
CA LEU A 267 2.08 -2.35 -22.68
C LEU A 267 3.26 -3.03 -21.97
N VAL A 268 4.50 -2.69 -22.32
CA VAL A 268 5.71 -3.24 -21.67
C VAL A 268 5.77 -2.81 -20.20
N ALA A 269 5.54 -1.53 -19.90
CA ALA A 269 5.47 -1.02 -18.53
C ALA A 269 4.32 -1.67 -17.75
N GLY A 270 3.18 -1.93 -18.39
CA GLY A 270 2.06 -2.67 -17.81
C GLY A 270 2.41 -4.12 -17.49
N LEU A 271 3.12 -4.81 -18.39
CA LEU A 271 3.58 -6.19 -18.20
C LEU A 271 4.61 -6.29 -17.08
N ILE A 272 5.66 -5.44 -17.11
CA ILE A 272 6.69 -5.35 -16.06
C ILE A 272 6.04 -5.01 -14.72
N SER A 273 5.12 -4.03 -14.70
CA SER A 273 4.36 -3.68 -13.50
C SER A 273 3.55 -4.88 -13.00
N SER A 274 2.85 -5.63 -13.86
CA SER A 274 2.07 -6.79 -13.42
C SER A 274 2.94 -7.93 -12.88
N SER A 275 4.11 -8.20 -13.49
CA SER A 275 5.02 -9.25 -13.04
C SER A 275 5.77 -8.83 -11.78
N ALA A 276 6.23 -7.58 -11.71
CA ALA A 276 6.88 -7.03 -10.51
C ALA A 276 5.89 -6.97 -9.34
N THR A 277 4.62 -6.65 -9.58
CA THR A 277 3.57 -6.67 -8.55
C THR A 277 3.26 -8.08 -8.09
N ARG A 278 3.06 -9.04 -9.00
CA ARG A 278 2.80 -10.43 -8.60
C ARG A 278 3.95 -10.95 -7.73
N ASN A 279 5.18 -10.68 -8.15
CA ASN A 279 6.38 -11.00 -7.40
C ASN A 279 6.48 -10.21 -6.08
N ALA A 280 6.09 -8.93 -6.01
CA ALA A 280 6.16 -8.12 -4.79
C ALA A 280 5.13 -8.55 -3.74
N VAL A 281 3.94 -8.98 -4.16
CA VAL A 281 2.90 -9.51 -3.26
C VAL A 281 3.29 -10.92 -2.80
N GLU A 282 3.62 -11.83 -3.73
CA GLU A 282 3.93 -13.24 -3.43
C GLU A 282 5.32 -13.42 -2.77
N ARG A 283 6.30 -12.53 -3.06
CA ARG A 283 7.68 -12.65 -2.52
C ARG A 283 8.06 -11.60 -1.47
N GLY A 284 7.22 -10.60 -1.23
CA GLY A 284 7.51 -9.50 -0.30
C GLY A 284 6.41 -9.28 0.74
N GLY A 285 5.20 -8.91 0.30
CA GLY A 285 4.10 -8.52 1.18
C GLY A 285 3.55 -9.66 2.05
N GLU A 286 3.26 -10.82 1.45
CA GLU A 286 2.76 -12.00 2.19
C GLU A 286 3.81 -12.56 3.17
N PRO A 287 5.08 -12.78 2.77
CA PRO A 287 6.14 -13.20 3.69
C PRO A 287 6.41 -12.22 4.83
N LEU A 288 6.35 -10.91 4.55
CA LEU A 288 6.51 -9.88 5.58
C LEU A 288 5.44 -10.03 6.67
N GLY A 289 4.18 -10.24 6.29
CA GLY A 289 3.10 -10.51 7.25
C GLY A 289 3.37 -11.77 8.07
N VAL A 290 3.76 -12.87 7.42
CA VAL A 290 4.02 -14.14 8.10
C VAL A 290 5.17 -14.05 9.11
N PHE A 291 6.30 -13.43 8.74
CA PHE A 291 7.43 -13.26 9.67
C PHE A 291 7.10 -12.30 10.81
N THR A 292 6.32 -11.26 10.54
CA THR A 292 5.81 -10.36 11.58
C THR A 292 4.90 -11.09 12.56
N ASP A 293 3.90 -11.82 12.08
CA ASP A 293 2.96 -12.58 12.93
C ASP A 293 3.71 -13.66 13.73
N SER A 294 4.68 -14.32 13.10
CA SER A 294 5.57 -15.28 13.78
C SER A 294 6.36 -14.62 14.90
N ARG A 295 6.88 -13.39 14.69
CA ARG A 295 7.64 -12.66 15.72
C ARG A 295 6.73 -12.25 16.88
N ILE A 296 5.50 -11.84 16.59
CA ILE A 296 4.45 -11.54 17.58
C ILE A 296 4.16 -12.78 18.44
N LEU A 297 3.98 -13.96 17.83
CA LEU A 297 3.73 -15.21 18.56
C LEU A 297 4.91 -15.63 19.43
N ALA A 298 6.15 -15.54 18.92
CA ALA A 298 7.35 -15.81 19.71
C ALA A 298 7.45 -14.87 20.92
N GLN A 299 7.09 -13.61 20.75
CA GLN A 299 7.05 -12.60 21.81
C GLN A 299 5.97 -12.90 22.86
N GLN A 300 4.79 -13.33 22.45
CA GLN A 300 3.72 -13.77 23.35
C GLN A 300 4.14 -15.01 24.17
N ALA A 301 4.72 -16.02 23.53
CA ALA A 301 5.23 -17.21 24.21
C ALA A 301 6.28 -16.84 25.28
N ARG A 302 7.25 -15.99 24.94
CA ARG A 302 8.30 -15.58 25.90
C ARG A 302 7.73 -14.85 27.10
N THR A 303 6.71 -14.04 26.86
CA THR A 303 6.02 -13.32 27.91
C THR A 303 5.29 -14.28 28.86
N ALA A 304 4.57 -15.27 28.31
CA ALA A 304 3.88 -16.29 29.10
C ALA A 304 4.86 -17.11 29.98
N GLU A 305 5.95 -17.61 29.40
CA GLU A 305 7.01 -18.34 30.11
C GLU A 305 7.60 -17.52 31.27
N THR A 306 7.86 -16.23 31.05
CA THR A 306 8.46 -15.37 32.07
C THR A 306 7.45 -15.06 33.19
N LEU A 307 6.18 -14.82 32.86
CA LEU A 307 5.15 -14.54 33.86
C LEU A 307 4.77 -15.74 34.72
N GLN A 308 4.84 -16.95 34.16
CA GLN A 308 4.65 -18.18 34.94
C GLN A 308 5.60 -18.20 36.15
N LEU A 309 6.86 -17.80 35.95
CA LEU A 309 7.87 -17.74 37.00
C LEU A 309 7.65 -16.59 37.98
N VAL A 310 7.34 -15.39 37.47
CA VAL A 310 7.08 -14.20 38.31
C VAL A 310 5.90 -14.43 39.25
N ARG A 311 4.80 -14.97 38.72
CA ARG A 311 3.57 -15.21 39.48
C ARG A 311 3.58 -16.52 40.25
N ARG A 312 4.58 -17.38 40.01
CA ARG A 312 4.61 -18.78 40.48
C ARG A 312 3.28 -19.46 40.18
N ASP A 313 2.87 -19.35 38.92
CA ASP A 313 1.57 -19.81 38.50
C ASP A 313 1.47 -21.33 38.68
N VAL A 314 0.39 -21.76 39.34
CA VAL A 314 0.04 -23.17 39.57
C VAL A 314 -1.23 -23.56 38.81
N THR A 315 -1.84 -22.62 38.08
CA THR A 315 -3.10 -22.83 37.37
C THR A 315 -2.89 -23.44 35.97
N GLY A 316 -1.68 -23.32 35.41
CA GLY A 316 -1.34 -23.81 34.07
C GLY A 316 -1.79 -22.87 32.94
N GLU A 317 -2.27 -21.67 33.28
CA GLU A 317 -2.78 -20.71 32.31
C GLU A 317 -1.67 -20.22 31.37
N TYR A 318 -0.50 -19.89 31.92
CA TYR A 318 0.65 -19.43 31.14
C TYR A 318 1.30 -20.52 30.31
N ASP A 319 1.25 -21.76 30.79
CA ASP A 319 1.74 -22.94 30.06
C ASP A 319 0.90 -23.17 28.79
N ALA A 320 -0.43 -23.14 28.94
CA ALA A 320 -1.34 -23.25 27.80
C ALA A 320 -1.20 -22.08 26.79
N MET A 321 -0.93 -20.86 27.26
CA MET A 321 -0.64 -19.73 26.37
C MET A 321 0.67 -19.92 25.60
N PHE A 322 1.72 -20.41 26.27
CA PHE A 322 2.99 -20.72 25.64
C PHE A 322 2.83 -21.77 24.55
N ASP A 323 2.18 -22.90 24.86
CA ASP A 323 1.91 -23.98 23.92
C ASP A 323 1.12 -23.51 22.70
N GLY A 324 0.04 -22.74 22.93
CA GLY A 324 -0.79 -22.21 21.85
C GLY A 324 -0.01 -21.28 20.90
N SER A 325 0.84 -20.40 21.45
CA SER A 325 1.71 -19.53 20.64
C SER A 325 2.76 -20.35 19.88
N MET A 326 3.32 -21.40 20.50
CA MET A 326 4.30 -22.28 19.86
C MET A 326 3.71 -23.10 18.72
N ASP A 327 2.51 -23.63 18.88
CA ASP A 327 1.82 -24.41 17.84
C ASP A 327 1.49 -23.53 16.64
N ARG A 328 0.97 -22.32 16.89
CA ARG A 328 0.68 -21.38 15.80
C ARG A 328 1.94 -20.91 15.09
N LEU A 329 3.02 -20.70 15.84
CA LEU A 329 4.33 -20.36 15.27
C LEU A 329 4.85 -21.49 14.37
N ASP A 330 4.68 -22.75 14.76
CA ASP A 330 5.08 -23.90 13.95
C ASP A 330 4.35 -23.96 12.61
N GLU A 331 3.03 -23.72 12.63
CA GLU A 331 2.20 -23.72 11.43
C GLU A 331 2.67 -22.67 10.42
N LEU A 332 2.94 -21.45 10.89
CA LEU A 332 3.43 -20.36 10.06
C LEU A 332 4.83 -20.66 9.49
N LEU A 333 5.75 -21.11 10.35
CA LEU A 333 7.12 -21.42 9.94
C LEU A 333 7.20 -22.58 8.96
N THR A 334 6.40 -23.63 9.16
CA THR A 334 6.33 -24.79 8.25
C THR A 334 5.80 -24.37 6.88
N GLY A 335 4.76 -23.51 6.86
CA GLY A 335 4.23 -22.93 5.63
C GLY A 335 5.29 -22.11 4.86
N SER A 336 6.05 -21.27 5.56
CA SER A 336 7.12 -20.47 4.96
C SER A 336 8.34 -21.27 4.54
N ALA A 337 8.71 -22.31 5.28
CA ALA A 337 9.84 -23.18 4.94
C ALA A 337 9.56 -24.05 3.70
N ALA A 338 8.29 -24.36 3.44
CA ALA A 338 7.84 -25.08 2.25
C ALA A 338 7.71 -24.20 0.99
N ALA A 339 7.90 -22.88 1.11
CA ALA A 339 7.82 -21.98 -0.03
C ALA A 339 9.03 -22.11 -0.97
N ASP A 340 8.78 -22.05 -2.29
CA ASP A 340 9.82 -22.12 -3.35
C ASP A 340 10.82 -20.93 -3.35
N VAL A 341 10.68 -19.99 -2.41
CA VAL A 341 11.50 -18.79 -2.34
C VAL A 341 12.59 -18.98 -1.30
N GLU A 342 13.81 -19.28 -1.76
CA GLU A 342 14.95 -19.61 -0.89
C GLU A 342 15.33 -18.50 0.10
N THR A 343 15.09 -17.23 -0.26
CA THR A 343 15.28 -16.09 0.66
C THR A 343 14.31 -16.06 1.84
N GLN A 344 13.21 -16.81 1.78
CA GLN A 344 12.23 -16.97 2.87
C GLN A 344 12.41 -18.31 3.61
N ALA A 345 12.74 -19.37 2.87
CA ALA A 345 12.91 -20.70 3.44
C ALA A 345 14.04 -20.75 4.48
N GLU A 346 15.15 -20.03 4.25
CA GLU A 346 16.32 -20.06 5.14
C GLU A 346 16.07 -19.39 6.50
N PRO A 347 15.52 -18.16 6.60
CA PRO A 347 15.13 -17.59 7.89
C PRO A 347 14.06 -18.40 8.61
N ALA A 348 13.06 -18.92 7.88
CA ALA A 348 11.99 -19.74 8.46
C ALA A 348 12.52 -21.06 9.03
N GLY A 349 13.41 -21.75 8.30
CA GLY A 349 14.08 -22.96 8.77
C GLY A 349 14.90 -22.73 10.03
N ARG A 350 15.72 -21.66 10.06
CA ARG A 350 16.48 -21.29 11.27
C ARG A 350 15.58 -20.96 12.46
N ALA A 351 14.46 -20.28 12.22
CA ALA A 351 13.49 -19.99 13.28
C ALA A 351 12.84 -21.28 13.81
N ALA A 352 12.52 -22.25 12.94
CA ALA A 352 11.92 -23.53 13.33
C ALA A 352 12.89 -24.40 14.15
N GLU A 353 14.16 -24.43 13.77
CA GLU A 353 15.21 -25.11 14.54
C GLU A 353 15.37 -24.49 15.94
N ALA A 354 15.47 -23.16 16.01
CA ALA A 354 15.57 -22.42 17.27
C ALA A 354 14.31 -22.58 18.14
N ARG A 355 13.11 -22.62 17.54
CA ARG A 355 11.84 -22.91 18.23
C ARG A 355 11.88 -24.28 18.91
N THR A 356 12.36 -25.30 18.19
CA THR A 356 12.47 -26.66 18.74
C THR A 356 13.43 -26.71 19.93
N ALA A 357 14.56 -26.01 19.83
CA ALA A 357 15.50 -25.91 20.95
C ALA A 357 14.92 -25.12 22.13
N TRP A 358 14.09 -24.11 21.87
CA TRP A 358 13.39 -23.37 22.91
C TRP A 358 12.35 -24.23 23.65
N LEU A 359 11.54 -25.02 22.93
CA LEU A 359 10.63 -26.00 23.54
C LEU A 359 11.38 -26.96 24.49
N ALA A 360 12.52 -27.50 24.05
CA ALA A 360 13.33 -28.38 24.88
C ALA A 360 13.93 -27.68 26.13
N SER A 361 14.16 -26.36 26.05
CA SER A 361 14.55 -25.58 27.23
C SER A 361 13.36 -25.31 28.15
N HIS A 362 12.18 -25.03 27.58
CA HIS A 362 10.95 -24.82 28.31
C HIS A 362 10.57 -26.06 29.13
N ASP A 363 10.66 -27.25 28.54
CA ASP A 363 10.43 -28.52 29.23
C ASP A 363 11.33 -28.69 30.46
N ARG A 364 12.58 -28.22 30.39
CA ARG A 364 13.50 -28.23 31.54
C ARG A 364 13.06 -27.27 32.64
N VAL A 365 12.56 -26.09 32.27
CA VAL A 365 11.97 -25.12 33.21
C VAL A 365 10.75 -25.75 33.90
N GLN A 366 9.82 -26.34 33.14
CA GLN A 366 8.64 -27.01 33.69
C GLN A 366 9.02 -28.15 34.63
N ALA A 367 9.96 -29.01 34.23
CA ALA A 367 10.40 -30.11 35.08
C ALA A 367 11.00 -29.61 36.41
N ALA A 368 11.65 -28.44 36.44
CA ALA A 368 12.13 -27.83 37.69
C ALA A 368 10.97 -27.28 38.54
N LEU A 369 9.97 -26.65 37.92
CA LEU A 369 8.76 -26.18 38.58
C LEU A 369 7.94 -27.32 39.19
N ASP A 370 7.78 -28.43 38.47
CA ASP A 370 7.08 -29.63 38.94
C ASP A 370 7.72 -30.24 40.19
N ARG A 371 9.04 -30.11 40.33
CA ARG A 371 9.79 -30.53 41.53
C ARG A 371 9.76 -29.49 42.66
N GLY A 372 9.17 -28.32 42.42
CA GLY A 372 9.18 -27.19 43.35
C GLY A 372 10.51 -26.44 43.43
N ASP A 373 11.44 -26.67 42.50
CA ASP A 373 12.75 -26.05 42.46
C ASP A 373 12.71 -24.73 41.67
N TYR A 374 12.08 -23.73 42.26
CA TYR A 374 11.98 -22.38 41.68
C TYR A 374 13.34 -21.73 41.36
N PRO A 375 14.37 -21.84 42.23
CA PRO A 375 15.69 -21.30 41.89
C PRO A 375 16.28 -21.93 40.61
N ALA A 376 16.19 -23.25 40.44
CA ALA A 376 16.65 -23.89 39.21
C ALA A 376 15.82 -23.47 38.00
N ALA A 377 14.49 -23.40 38.12
CA ALA A 377 13.61 -22.94 37.05
C ALA A 377 13.94 -21.50 36.61
N ALA A 378 14.19 -20.60 37.56
CA ALA A 378 14.60 -19.22 37.29
C ALA A 378 15.92 -19.16 36.51
N ILE A 379 16.92 -19.96 36.90
CA ILE A 379 18.21 -20.03 36.19
C ILE A 379 18.03 -20.57 34.77
N LEU A 380 17.27 -21.65 34.58
CA LEU A 380 17.03 -22.25 33.27
C LEU A 380 16.27 -21.30 32.32
N ALA A 381 15.40 -20.45 32.85
CA ALA A 381 14.60 -19.53 32.06
C ALA A 381 15.28 -18.20 31.73
N THR A 382 16.17 -17.72 32.61
CA THR A 382 16.77 -16.37 32.54
C THR A 382 18.30 -16.38 32.45
N GLY A 383 18.92 -17.54 32.60
CA GLY A 383 20.37 -17.69 32.61
C GLY A 383 21.03 -17.35 31.28
N PRO A 384 22.33 -17.00 31.30
CA PRO A 384 23.08 -16.61 30.11
C PRO A 384 23.57 -17.81 29.27
N GLY A 385 23.26 -19.04 29.67
CA GLY A 385 23.74 -20.24 28.98
C GLY A 385 23.14 -20.38 27.58
N PRO A 386 23.90 -20.96 26.62
CA PRO A 386 23.41 -21.08 25.24
C PRO A 386 22.19 -22.00 25.12
N ASP A 387 22.04 -22.95 26.05
CA ASP A 387 20.91 -23.87 26.07
C ASP A 387 19.72 -23.30 26.86
N GLU A 388 19.83 -22.15 27.50
CA GLU A 388 18.76 -21.60 28.35
C GLU A 388 17.67 -20.91 27.52
N ALA A 389 16.46 -20.82 28.08
CA ALA A 389 15.27 -20.44 27.33
C ALA A 389 15.40 -19.03 26.73
N ALA A 390 16.05 -18.11 27.45
CA ALA A 390 16.34 -16.77 26.96
C ALA A 390 17.20 -16.78 25.69
N ALA A 391 18.25 -17.60 25.64
CA ALA A 391 19.15 -17.68 24.49
C ALA A 391 18.44 -18.27 23.26
N GLN A 392 17.60 -19.29 23.47
CA GLN A 392 16.83 -19.93 22.42
C GLN A 392 15.74 -19.01 21.85
N PHE A 393 15.00 -18.31 22.71
CA PHE A 393 14.08 -17.24 22.30
C PHE A 393 14.80 -16.19 21.43
N HIS A 394 15.97 -15.70 21.86
CA HIS A 394 16.73 -14.73 21.08
C HIS A 394 17.20 -15.28 19.72
N ALA A 395 17.43 -16.58 19.60
CA ALA A 395 17.74 -17.20 18.32
C ALA A 395 16.53 -17.19 17.37
N VAL A 396 15.32 -17.47 17.89
CA VAL A 396 14.06 -17.34 17.15
C VAL A 396 13.85 -15.89 16.70
N ASP A 397 13.91 -14.92 17.62
CA ASP A 397 13.66 -13.51 17.31
C ASP A 397 14.61 -12.98 16.22
N ARG A 398 15.91 -13.29 16.31
CA ARG A 398 16.91 -12.90 15.30
C ARG A 398 16.71 -13.57 13.94
N ALA A 399 16.15 -14.78 13.90
CA ALA A 399 15.87 -15.45 12.64
C ALA A 399 14.66 -14.80 11.95
N LEU A 400 13.60 -14.51 12.73
CA LEU A 400 12.40 -13.85 12.26
C LEU A 400 12.66 -12.41 11.82
N GLU A 401 13.45 -11.65 12.59
CA GLU A 401 13.87 -10.29 12.23
C GLU A 401 14.65 -10.25 10.90
N ARG A 402 15.56 -11.20 10.69
CA ARG A 402 16.24 -11.35 9.39
C ARG A 402 15.27 -11.67 8.26
N GLY A 403 14.25 -12.48 8.50
CA GLY A 403 13.17 -12.74 7.53
C GLY A 403 12.40 -11.47 7.16
N ILE A 404 12.05 -10.65 8.15
CA ILE A 404 11.40 -9.34 7.97
C ILE A 404 12.28 -8.41 7.12
N ASP A 405 13.57 -8.30 7.45
CA ASP A 405 14.51 -7.44 6.73
C ASP A 405 14.69 -7.86 5.27
N LEU A 406 14.79 -9.16 5.01
CA LEU A 406 14.91 -9.71 3.65
C LEU A 406 13.63 -9.49 2.84
N ALA A 407 12.46 -9.79 3.40
CA ALA A 407 11.17 -9.57 2.74
C ALA A 407 10.98 -8.08 2.38
N ARG A 408 11.43 -7.18 3.25
CA ARG A 408 11.40 -5.73 3.03
C ARG A 408 12.41 -5.27 1.98
N ALA A 409 13.63 -5.80 1.99
CA ALA A 409 14.63 -5.49 0.98
C ALA A 409 14.14 -5.89 -0.43
N GLU A 410 13.46 -7.03 -0.54
CA GLU A 410 12.85 -7.49 -1.78
C GLU A 410 11.68 -6.58 -2.22
N LEU A 411 10.84 -6.14 -1.26
CA LEU A 411 9.76 -5.19 -1.52
C LEU A 411 10.33 -3.86 -2.07
N ARG A 412 11.29 -3.26 -1.37
CA ARG A 412 11.93 -1.99 -1.78
C ARG A 412 12.69 -2.12 -3.10
N GLY A 413 13.45 -3.20 -3.28
CA GLY A 413 14.26 -3.42 -4.49
C GLY A 413 13.44 -3.60 -5.76
N ASN A 414 12.23 -4.18 -5.64
CA ASN A 414 11.29 -4.30 -6.76
C ASN A 414 10.57 -2.98 -7.03
N GLU A 415 10.27 -2.21 -5.98
CA GLU A 415 9.63 -0.90 -6.10
C GLU A 415 10.55 0.19 -6.68
N VAL A 416 11.85 0.21 -6.33
CA VAL A 416 12.81 1.18 -6.90
C VAL A 416 13.08 0.91 -8.39
N ARG A 417 13.23 -0.36 -8.80
CA ARG A 417 13.39 -0.72 -10.23
C ARG A 417 12.14 -0.37 -11.05
N ALA A 418 10.95 -0.49 -10.46
CA ALA A 418 9.71 -0.02 -11.08
C ALA A 418 9.65 1.52 -11.14
N ALA A 419 10.13 2.23 -10.11
CA ALA A 419 10.15 3.69 -10.07
C ALA A 419 11.09 4.30 -11.12
N ASP A 420 12.31 3.79 -11.25
CA ASP A 420 13.31 4.29 -12.19
C ASP A 420 12.89 4.05 -13.65
N THR A 421 12.23 2.93 -13.93
CA THR A 421 11.69 2.65 -15.27
C THR A 421 10.46 3.51 -15.59
N LEU A 422 9.66 3.90 -14.59
CA LEU A 422 8.51 4.80 -14.77
C LEU A 422 8.86 6.30 -14.74
N SER A 423 9.95 6.72 -14.10
CA SER A 423 10.33 8.13 -13.98
C SER A 423 10.78 8.73 -15.32
N ALA A 424 11.49 7.96 -16.14
CA ALA A 424 11.86 8.32 -17.51
C ALA A 424 10.65 8.41 -18.47
N LEU A 425 9.51 7.83 -18.07
CA LEU A 425 8.34 7.60 -18.90
C LEU A 425 7.46 8.85 -19.04
N ALA A 426 7.34 9.66 -17.98
CA ALA A 426 6.56 10.90 -17.99
C ALA A 426 7.10 11.94 -19.01
N PRO A 427 8.40 12.31 -19.00
CA PRO A 427 8.93 13.24 -19.99
C PRO A 427 8.91 12.65 -21.40
N ALA A 428 9.17 11.35 -21.57
CA ALA A 428 9.12 10.68 -22.87
C ALA A 428 7.70 10.70 -23.47
N ALA A 429 6.66 10.48 -22.66
CA ALA A 429 5.27 10.53 -23.10
C ALA A 429 4.87 11.92 -23.61
N TRP A 430 5.28 12.98 -22.91
CA TRP A 430 5.07 14.35 -23.36
C TRP A 430 5.76 14.63 -24.69
N VAL A 431 7.04 14.25 -24.81
CA VAL A 431 7.82 14.45 -26.04
C VAL A 431 7.21 13.70 -27.23
N LEU A 432 6.82 12.43 -27.05
CA LEU A 432 6.20 11.62 -28.09
C LEU A 432 4.83 12.15 -28.53
N THR A 433 4.02 12.66 -27.60
CA THR A 433 2.72 13.27 -27.91
C THR A 433 2.89 14.56 -28.72
N VAL A 434 3.85 15.41 -28.34
CA VAL A 434 4.17 16.64 -29.07
C VAL A 434 4.70 16.33 -30.48
N LEU A 435 5.62 15.36 -30.59
CA LEU A 435 6.14 14.89 -31.88
C LEU A 435 5.02 14.36 -32.80
N ALA A 436 4.07 13.60 -32.24
CA ALA A 436 2.93 13.11 -32.99
C ALA A 436 2.01 14.23 -33.47
N GLY A 437 1.76 15.25 -32.64
CA GLY A 437 1.02 16.46 -33.04
C GLY A 437 1.71 17.22 -34.18
N ILE A 438 3.03 17.44 -34.08
CA ILE A 438 3.83 18.07 -35.14
C ILE A 438 3.76 17.24 -36.43
N GLY A 439 3.81 15.91 -36.34
CA GLY A 439 3.69 15.00 -37.47
C GLY A 439 2.35 15.10 -38.19
N VAL A 440 1.25 15.19 -37.44
CA VAL A 440 -0.11 15.38 -38.01
C VAL A 440 -0.20 16.72 -38.74
N VAL A 441 0.24 17.82 -38.12
CA VAL A 441 0.21 19.16 -38.73
C VAL A 441 1.12 19.22 -39.97
N GLY A 442 2.36 18.75 -39.86
CA GLY A 442 3.33 18.74 -40.97
C GLY A 442 2.93 17.82 -42.12
N GLY A 443 2.22 16.72 -41.84
CA GLY A 443 1.72 15.80 -42.86
C GLY A 443 0.48 16.31 -43.62
N LEU A 444 -0.34 17.17 -42.99
CA LEU A 444 -1.57 17.71 -43.59
C LEU A 444 -1.39 19.10 -44.19
N ALA A 445 -0.50 19.95 -43.64
CA ALA A 445 -0.33 21.34 -44.05
C ALA A 445 0.08 21.54 -45.54
N PRO A 446 0.99 20.76 -46.14
CA PRO A 446 1.34 20.90 -47.56
C PRO A 446 0.14 20.66 -48.48
N ARG A 447 -0.75 19.72 -48.10
CA ARG A 447 -1.92 19.36 -48.91
C ARG A 447 -3.04 20.37 -48.79
N ILE A 448 -3.23 20.94 -47.59
CA ILE A 448 -4.19 22.03 -47.39
C ILE A 448 -3.81 23.24 -48.25
N ARG A 449 -2.50 23.54 -48.36
CA ARG A 449 -1.98 24.61 -49.21
C ARG A 449 -2.10 24.36 -50.72
N GLU A 450 -2.24 23.11 -51.16
CA GLU A 450 -2.44 22.78 -52.58
C GLU A 450 -3.90 23.00 -53.04
N TYR A 451 -4.85 23.19 -52.11
CA TYR A 451 -6.28 23.39 -52.38
C TYR A 451 -6.81 24.79 -52.03
N LEU A 452 -5.95 25.65 -51.45
CA LEU A 452 -6.17 27.09 -51.25
C LEU A 452 -5.56 27.85 -52.43
#